data_AF-A0A842XRI8-F1
#
_entry.id   AF-A0A842XRI8-F1
#
_cell.length_a   1.000
_cell.length_b   1.000
_cell.length_c   1.000
_cell.angle_alpha   90.00
_cell.angle_beta   90.00
_cell.angle_gamma   90.00
#
_symmetry.space_group_name_H-M   'P 1'
#
loop_
_entity.id
_entity.type
_entity.pdbx_description
1 polymer ?
#
loop_
_entity_poly.entity_id
_entity_poly.type
_entity_poly.pdbx_seq_one_letter_code
_entity_poly.pdbx_strand_id
1 'polypeptide(L)'
;AEIHDLIERAHQLSLSTIVCTNNTGVSRACAAMGPDYVAIEPPELIGGDISVTTANPKIVSDTVTTIRSVSDKVSVLCGAGVKNGVDVRKAIELGAEGVLLASGVVKAKDKMAVLLDLVSGLDG
;
A
#
# COMPACT_ATOMS: atom_id res chain seq x y z
N ALA A 1 4.58 -21.43 -4.01
CA ALA A 1 3.72 -22.28 -3.16
C ALA A 1 3.44 -21.54 -1.85
N GLU A 2 4.46 -21.29 -1.02
CA GLU A 2 4.28 -20.75 0.35
C GLU A 2 3.35 -19.53 0.49
N ILE A 3 3.51 -18.47 -0.31
CA ILE A 3 2.66 -17.26 -0.18
C ILE A 3 1.18 -17.58 -0.49
N HIS A 4 0.92 -18.38 -1.54
CA HIS A 4 -0.44 -18.74 -1.93
C HIS A 4 -1.12 -19.59 -0.84
N ASP A 5 -0.41 -20.60 -0.32
CA ASP A 5 -0.92 -21.48 0.72
C ASP A 5 -1.25 -20.70 2.01
N LEU A 6 -0.43 -19.69 2.34
CA LEU A 6 -0.69 -18.79 3.47
C LEU A 6 -1.90 -17.89 3.26
N ILE A 7 -2.14 -17.40 2.04
CA ILE A 7 -3.34 -16.61 1.70
C ILE A 7 -4.58 -17.47 1.89
N GLU A 8 -4.61 -18.67 1.31
CA GLU A 8 -5.75 -19.58 1.45
C GLU A 8 -6.00 -19.95 2.91
N ARG A 9 -4.93 -20.22 3.67
CA ARG A 9 -5.05 -20.56 5.09
C ARG A 9 -5.57 -19.39 5.91
N ALA A 10 -5.12 -18.16 5.64
CA ALA A 10 -5.61 -16.97 6.32
C ALA A 10 -7.11 -16.77 6.06
N HIS A 11 -7.57 -16.95 4.81
CA HIS A 11 -8.99 -16.87 4.45
C HIS A 11 -9.84 -17.95 5.13
N GLN A 12 -9.36 -19.19 5.21
CA GLN A 12 -10.03 -20.25 5.98
C GLN A 12 -10.21 -19.90 7.47
N LEU A 13 -9.31 -19.07 8.00
CA LEU A 13 -9.35 -18.57 9.37
C LEU A 13 -10.05 -17.21 9.50
N SER A 14 -10.67 -16.71 8.41
CA SER A 14 -11.31 -15.39 8.36
C SER A 14 -10.38 -14.23 8.72
N LEU A 15 -9.09 -14.36 8.39
CA LEU A 15 -8.09 -13.30 8.51
C LEU A 15 -7.95 -12.57 7.17
N SER A 16 -7.90 -11.24 7.24
CA SER A 16 -7.53 -10.41 6.09
C SER A 16 -6.04 -10.54 5.77
N THR A 17 -5.72 -10.48 4.48
CA THR A 17 -4.37 -10.64 3.94
C THR A 17 -3.90 -9.37 3.26
N ILE A 18 -2.71 -8.91 3.64
CA ILE A 18 -2.01 -7.81 2.97
C ILE A 18 -0.66 -8.35 2.52
N VAL A 19 -0.44 -8.44 1.21
CA VAL A 19 0.83 -8.93 0.64
C VAL A 19 1.68 -7.75 0.19
N CYS A 20 2.82 -7.54 0.86
CA CYS A 20 3.77 -6.50 0.49
C CYS A 20 4.62 -6.92 -0.71
N THR A 21 4.87 -5.98 -1.63
CA THR A 21 5.60 -6.22 -2.87
C THR A 21 6.51 -5.05 -3.20
N ASN A 22 7.64 -5.33 -3.86
CA ASN A 22 8.69 -4.34 -4.08
C ASN A 22 8.66 -3.68 -5.47
N ASN A 23 7.88 -4.22 -6.42
CA ASN A 23 7.72 -3.66 -7.76
C ASN A 23 6.43 -4.18 -8.41
N THR A 24 5.98 -3.50 -9.47
CA THR A 24 4.72 -3.78 -10.18
C THR A 24 4.61 -5.21 -10.72
N GLY A 25 5.71 -5.83 -11.16
CA GLY A 25 5.70 -7.21 -11.66
C GLY A 25 5.38 -8.22 -10.55
N VAL A 26 5.98 -8.04 -9.37
CA VAL A 26 5.69 -8.85 -8.19
C VAL A 26 4.28 -8.56 -7.68
N SER A 27 3.84 -7.30 -7.68
CA SER A 27 2.46 -6.92 -7.33
C SER A 27 1.42 -7.64 -8.18
N ARG A 28 1.65 -7.73 -9.50
CA ARG A 28 0.79 -8.48 -10.42
C ARG A 28 0.75 -9.97 -10.08
N ALA A 29 1.91 -10.57 -9.82
CA ALA A 29 2.01 -11.99 -9.48
C ALA A 29 1.28 -12.30 -8.16
N CYS A 30 1.44 -11.47 -7.14
CA CYS A 30 0.75 -11.61 -5.86
C CYS A 30 -0.75 -11.38 -5.98
N ALA A 31 -1.20 -10.41 -6.78
CA ALA A 31 -2.63 -10.19 -7.00
C ALA A 31 -3.33 -11.41 -7.65
N ALA A 32 -2.64 -12.15 -8.52
CA ALA A 32 -3.18 -13.38 -9.10
C ALA A 32 -3.39 -14.51 -8.07
N MET A 33 -2.76 -14.42 -6.88
CA MET A 33 -2.97 -15.37 -5.77
C MET A 33 -4.21 -15.03 -4.93
N GLY A 34 -4.88 -13.90 -5.20
CA GLY A 34 -6.14 -13.50 -4.59
C GLY A 34 -6.11 -13.03 -3.12
N PRO A 35 -5.10 -12.29 -2.63
CA PRO A 35 -5.18 -11.67 -1.31
C PRO A 35 -6.25 -10.57 -1.26
N ASP A 36 -6.59 -10.09 -0.06
CA ASP A 36 -7.51 -8.96 0.09
C ASP A 36 -6.85 -7.66 -0.38
N TYR A 37 -5.57 -7.47 -0.05
CA TYR A 37 -4.78 -6.30 -0.42
C TYR A 37 -3.39 -6.66 -0.94
N VAL A 38 -2.89 -5.87 -1.87
CA VAL A 38 -1.46 -5.79 -2.23
C VAL A 38 -0.93 -4.41 -1.87
N ALA A 39 0.16 -4.37 -1.10
CA ALA A 39 0.88 -3.14 -0.80
C ALA A 39 2.12 -3.02 -1.71
N ILE A 40 2.19 -1.96 -2.52
CA ILE A 40 3.39 -1.63 -3.31
C ILE A 40 4.33 -0.75 -2.47
N GLU A 41 5.51 -1.28 -2.18
CA GLU A 41 6.47 -0.69 -1.26
C GLU A 41 7.91 -0.83 -1.81
N PRO A 42 8.35 0.11 -2.68
CA PRO A 42 9.69 0.10 -3.24
C PRO A 42 10.77 0.20 -2.14
N PRO A 43 11.71 -0.77 -2.02
CA PRO A 43 12.65 -0.85 -0.90
C PRO A 43 13.52 0.38 -0.69
N GLU A 44 13.86 1.07 -1.78
CA GLU A 44 14.68 2.28 -1.77
C GLU A 44 14.01 3.48 -1.07
N LEU A 45 12.70 3.41 -0.83
CA LEU A 45 11.91 4.43 -0.15
C LEU A 45 11.49 4.03 1.28
N ILE A 46 11.77 2.79 1.70
CA ILE A 46 11.41 2.29 3.03
C ILE A 46 12.24 3.01 4.10
N GLY A 47 11.55 3.61 5.08
CA GLY A 47 12.19 4.28 6.20
C GLY A 47 12.98 5.55 5.85
N GLY A 48 12.96 5.97 4.59
CA GLY A 48 13.57 7.19 4.10
C GLY A 48 12.70 8.43 4.33
N ASP A 49 13.18 9.56 3.83
CA ASP A 49 12.48 10.84 3.99
C ASP A 49 11.54 11.22 2.85
N ILE A 50 11.52 10.43 1.78
CA ILE A 50 10.83 10.72 0.53
C ILE A 50 9.68 9.72 0.34
N SER A 51 8.48 10.26 0.08
CA SER A 51 7.29 9.48 -0.23
C SER A 51 7.33 8.93 -1.66
N VAL A 52 6.80 7.72 -1.87
CA VAL A 52 6.63 7.14 -3.21
C VAL A 52 5.74 8.00 -4.11
N THR A 53 4.75 8.69 -3.54
CA THR A 53 3.87 9.58 -4.31
C THR A 53 4.58 10.85 -4.79
N THR A 54 5.73 11.19 -4.19
CA THR A 54 6.59 12.31 -4.61
C THR A 54 7.73 11.82 -5.50
N ALA A 55 8.43 10.74 -5.12
CA ALA A 55 9.60 10.22 -5.84
C ALA A 55 9.23 9.59 -7.17
N ASN A 56 8.17 8.78 -7.19
CA ASN A 56 7.77 8.01 -8.36
C ASN A 56 6.26 7.72 -8.34
N PRO A 57 5.39 8.74 -8.46
CA PRO A 57 3.94 8.56 -8.39
C PRO A 57 3.41 7.54 -9.41
N LYS A 58 4.08 7.43 -10.56
CA LYS A 58 3.69 6.51 -11.64
C LYS A 58 3.71 5.04 -11.20
N ILE A 59 4.60 4.66 -10.27
CA ILE A 59 4.64 3.27 -9.79
C ILE A 59 3.33 2.86 -9.10
N VAL A 60 2.64 3.79 -8.45
CA VAL A 60 1.35 3.53 -7.80
C VAL A 60 0.29 3.31 -8.87
N SER A 61 0.11 4.26 -9.80
CA SER A 61 -0.92 4.16 -10.85
C SER A 61 -0.70 2.99 -11.81
N ASP A 62 0.56 2.70 -12.16
CA ASP A 62 0.92 1.56 -13.01
C ASP A 62 0.62 0.24 -12.28
N THR A 63 0.90 0.17 -10.98
CA THR A 63 0.59 -1.01 -10.16
C THR A 63 -0.91 -1.22 -10.02
N VAL A 64 -1.67 -0.16 -9.75
CA VAL A 64 -3.14 -0.21 -9.72
C VAL A 64 -3.69 -0.74 -11.04
N THR A 65 -3.26 -0.16 -12.16
CA THR A 65 -3.70 -0.58 -13.50
C THR A 65 -3.36 -2.05 -13.77
N THR A 66 -2.14 -2.45 -13.39
CA THR A 66 -1.66 -3.82 -13.60
C THR A 66 -2.43 -4.84 -12.75
N ILE A 67 -2.73 -4.51 -11.49
CA ILE A 67 -3.53 -5.37 -10.60
C ILE A 67 -4.96 -5.48 -11.11
N ARG A 68 -5.60 -4.37 -11.51
CA ARG A 68 -6.95 -4.40 -12.09
C ARG A 68 -7.04 -5.25 -13.34
N SER A 69 -5.97 -5.34 -14.14
CA SER A 69 -5.94 -6.24 -15.30
C SER A 69 -5.97 -7.74 -14.96
N VAL A 70 -5.69 -8.11 -13.70
CA VAL A 70 -5.68 -9.51 -13.25
C VAL A 70 -6.75 -9.84 -12.22
N SER A 71 -7.19 -8.87 -11.41
CA SER A 71 -8.27 -9.05 -10.45
C SER A 71 -8.90 -7.71 -10.04
N ASP A 72 -10.23 -7.62 -10.17
CA ASP A 72 -11.01 -6.50 -9.66
C ASP A 72 -11.32 -6.59 -8.16
N LYS A 73 -10.97 -7.70 -7.51
CA LYS A 73 -11.24 -7.94 -6.08
C LYS A 73 -10.08 -7.55 -5.16
N VAL A 74 -8.87 -7.46 -5.69
CA VAL A 74 -7.67 -7.16 -4.91
C VAL A 74 -7.52 -5.64 -4.82
N SER A 75 -7.57 -5.12 -3.59
CA SER A 75 -7.36 -3.71 -3.32
C SER A 75 -5.88 -3.36 -3.27
N VAL A 76 -5.51 -2.14 -3.66
CA VAL A 76 -4.11 -1.69 -3.73
C VAL A 76 -3.81 -0.67 -2.65
N LEU A 77 -2.72 -0.90 -1.90
CA LEU A 77 -2.21 0.03 -0.88
C LEU A 77 -0.85 0.60 -1.31
N CYS A 78 -0.60 1.86 -0.98
CA CYS A 78 0.68 2.54 -1.16
C CYS A 78 1.52 2.47 0.12
N GLY A 79 2.68 1.80 0.10
CA GLY A 79 3.38 1.40 1.33
C GLY A 79 4.64 2.18 1.73
N ALA A 80 5.26 2.95 0.81
CA ALA A 80 6.60 3.51 1.08
C ALA A 80 6.61 5.03 1.24
N GLY A 81 7.17 5.49 2.35
CA GLY A 81 7.49 6.90 2.58
C GLY A 81 6.32 7.85 2.82
N VAL A 82 5.10 7.33 3.07
CA VAL A 82 3.91 8.13 3.42
C VAL A 82 4.09 8.79 4.79
N LYS A 83 3.96 10.12 4.86
CA LYS A 83 4.28 10.90 6.07
C LYS A 83 3.21 11.87 6.53
N ASN A 84 2.33 12.32 5.65
CA ASN A 84 1.33 13.36 5.93
C ASN A 84 0.05 13.15 5.10
N GLY A 85 -0.97 13.98 5.32
CA GLY A 85 -2.25 13.91 4.60
C GLY A 85 -2.12 14.15 3.09
N VAL A 86 -1.10 14.90 2.63
CA VAL A 86 -0.86 15.13 1.19
C VAL A 86 -0.40 13.86 0.51
N ASP A 87 0.50 13.08 1.14
CA ASP A 87 0.93 11.79 0.62
C ASP A 87 -0.23 10.81 0.50
N VAL A 88 -1.09 10.77 1.52
CA VAL A 88 -2.29 9.92 1.54
C VAL A 88 -3.23 10.33 0.41
N ARG A 89 -3.61 11.61 0.33
CA ARG A 89 -4.46 12.13 -0.74
C ARG A 89 -3.90 11.79 -2.11
N LYS A 90 -2.58 11.94 -2.29
CA LYS A 90 -1.94 11.63 -3.56
C LYS A 90 -2.00 10.15 -3.91
N ALA A 91 -1.83 9.27 -2.94
CA ALA A 91 -1.97 7.83 -3.16
C ALA A 91 -3.40 7.48 -3.62
N ILE A 92 -4.42 8.07 -2.99
CA ILE A 92 -5.82 7.88 -3.37
C ILE A 92 -6.10 8.41 -4.78
N GLU A 93 -5.61 9.62 -5.11
CA GLU A 93 -5.72 10.19 -6.48
C GLU A 93 -5.11 9.29 -7.56
N LEU A 94 -4.05 8.54 -7.22
CA LEU A 94 -3.37 7.62 -8.13
C LEU A 94 -4.08 6.25 -8.23
N GLY A 95 -5.19 6.07 -7.50
CA GLY A 95 -6.05 4.88 -7.54
C GLY A 95 -5.76 3.85 -6.46
N ALA A 96 -4.91 4.14 -5.47
CA ALA A 96 -4.79 3.30 -4.28
C ALA A 96 -6.06 3.46 -3.41
N GLU A 97 -6.40 2.41 -2.67
CA GLU A 97 -7.54 2.40 -1.73
C GLU A 97 -7.12 2.74 -0.30
N GLY A 98 -5.82 2.92 -0.08
CA GLY A 98 -5.26 3.29 1.22
C GLY A 98 -3.74 3.30 1.22
N VAL A 99 -3.18 3.40 2.41
CA VAL A 99 -1.74 3.46 2.65
C VAL A 99 -1.29 2.46 3.72
N LEU A 100 -0.04 2.01 3.63
CA LEU A 100 0.66 1.25 4.66
C LEU A 100 1.87 2.10 5.10
N LEU A 101 2.09 2.26 6.40
CA LEU A 101 3.13 3.14 6.94
C LEU A 101 3.58 2.72 8.33
N ALA A 102 4.76 3.18 8.75
CA ALA A 102 5.32 2.85 10.06
C ALA A 102 6.04 4.04 10.71
N SER A 103 7.23 4.39 10.22
CA SER A 103 8.14 5.35 10.88
C SER A 103 7.54 6.74 11.08
N GLY A 104 6.72 7.21 10.13
CA GLY A 104 6.04 8.51 10.20
C GLY A 104 5.20 8.68 11.46
N VAL A 105 4.52 7.61 11.92
CA VAL A 105 3.72 7.64 13.16
C VAL A 105 4.53 7.16 14.36
N VAL A 106 5.21 6.01 14.24
CA VAL A 106 5.84 5.34 15.39
C VAL A 106 6.91 6.22 16.05
N LYS A 107 7.65 7.01 15.25
CA LYS A 107 8.73 7.89 15.72
C LYS A 107 8.28 9.33 15.98
N ALA A 108 7.00 9.66 15.76
CA ALA A 108 6.51 11.02 15.99
C ALA A 108 6.51 11.39 17.47
N LYS A 109 6.82 12.67 17.77
CA LYS A 109 6.68 13.23 19.12
C LYS A 109 5.21 13.30 19.53
N ASP A 110 4.35 13.74 18.62
CA ASP A 110 2.91 13.77 18.78
C ASP A 110 2.26 12.84 17.74
N LYS A 111 1.98 11.61 18.17
CA LYS A 111 1.41 10.57 17.31
C LYS A 111 -0.02 10.87 16.89
N MET A 112 -0.79 11.54 17.77
CA MET A 112 -2.19 11.84 17.51
C MET A 112 -2.30 12.91 16.42
N ALA A 113 -1.50 13.98 16.53
CA ALA A 113 -1.44 15.01 15.49
C ALA A 113 -1.06 14.43 14.12
N VAL A 114 -0.06 13.54 14.06
CA VAL A 114 0.35 12.90 12.80
C VAL A 114 -0.74 11.96 12.25
N LEU A 115 -1.39 11.17 13.10
CA LEU A 115 -2.49 10.31 12.66
C LEU A 115 -3.66 11.14 12.10
N LEU A 116 -4.02 12.25 12.74
CA LEU A 116 -5.07 13.14 12.25
C LEU A 116 -4.70 13.80 10.91
N ASP A 117 -3.45 14.23 10.75
CA ASP A 117 -2.95 14.73 9.46
C ASP A 117 -3.06 13.66 8.35
N LEU A 118 -2.59 12.44 8.60
CA LEU A 118 -2.71 11.33 7.66
C LEU A 118 -4.17 11.05 7.26
N VAL A 119 -5.07 10.99 8.24
CA VAL A 119 -6.50 10.72 8.01
C VAL A 119 -7.18 11.86 7.24
N SER A 120 -6.74 13.12 7.40
CA SER A 120 -7.26 14.25 6.62
C SER A 120 -7.04 14.11 5.09
N GLY A 121 -6.14 13.21 4.69
CA GLY A 121 -5.93 12.85 3.28
C GLY A 121 -7.00 11.91 2.71
N LEU A 122 -7.83 11.29 3.55
CA LEU A 122 -8.93 10.40 3.16
C LEU A 122 -10.27 11.12 2.98
N ASP A 123 -10.43 12.30 3.60
CA ASP A 123 -11.63 13.12 3.47
C ASP A 123 -11.63 13.82 2.09
N GLY A 124 -12.34 13.21 1.14
CA GLY A 124 -12.54 13.67 -0.24
C GLY A 124 -13.84 13.13 -0.82
#